data_AF-A0A1B9I348-F1
#
_entry.id   AF-A0A1B9I348-F1
#
_cell.length_a   1.000
_cell.length_b   1.000
_cell.length_c   1.000
_cell.angle_alpha   90.00
_cell.angle_beta   90.00
_cell.angle_gamma   90.00
#
_symmetry.space_group_name_H-M   'P 1'
#
loop_
_entity.id
_entity.type
_entity.pdbx_description
1 polymer ?
#
loop_
_entity_poly.entity_id
_entity_poly.type
_entity_poly.pdbx_seq_one_letter_code
_entity_poly.pdbx_strand_id
1 'polypeptide(L)'
;MPIGEPAEAGPSFLRKEQNMVKPEEKEEEMIEIPSTGIEFFEYRRRLFLAGLPLPINTKNIIPSYYIIPKILPDPLPIPTNRIQNTSNAIKRIENILSEEGSEELQSNWQAGIDKVATQLHAGKRLSNGLRLGLVIKILKASWIQDGLWPKDEYGRPIKPPDSPIIKGVDLFPGNDNVMM
;
A
#
# COMPACT_ATOMS: atom_id res chain seq x y z
N MET A 1 5.37 -42.73 11.98
CA MET A 1 5.54 -41.44 11.28
C MET A 1 4.89 -41.56 9.92
N PRO A 2 3.90 -40.73 9.58
CA PRO A 2 3.54 -40.48 8.19
C PRO A 2 3.81 -39.02 7.79
N ILE A 3 4.03 -38.90 6.49
CA ILE A 3 4.58 -37.79 5.71
C ILE A 3 3.57 -36.66 5.56
N GLY A 4 4.07 -35.42 5.61
CA GLY A 4 3.27 -34.19 5.66
C GLY A 4 2.37 -33.94 4.46
N GLU A 5 1.20 -33.38 4.74
CA GLU A 5 0.24 -32.85 3.77
C GLU A 5 0.80 -31.62 3.05
N PRO A 6 0.62 -31.48 1.72
CA PRO A 6 0.94 -30.24 1.03
C PRO A 6 -0.10 -29.16 1.40
N ALA A 7 0.40 -28.01 1.84
CA ALA A 7 -0.41 -26.85 2.19
C ALA A 7 -1.31 -26.42 1.01
N GLU A 8 -2.61 -26.58 1.21
CA GLU A 8 -3.67 -26.16 0.30
C GLU A 8 -3.68 -24.62 0.22
N ALA A 9 -3.26 -24.08 -0.92
CA ALA A 9 -3.29 -22.66 -1.18
C ALA A 9 -4.74 -22.17 -1.21
N GLY A 10 -5.03 -21.13 -0.41
CA GLY A 10 -6.35 -20.54 -0.26
C GLY A 10 -6.99 -20.05 -1.57
N PRO A 11 -8.29 -19.69 -1.52
CA PRO A 11 -9.14 -19.60 -2.70
C PRO A 11 -8.63 -18.55 -3.67
N SER A 12 -8.24 -19.03 -4.86
CA SER A 12 -8.06 -18.21 -6.05
C SER A 12 -9.37 -17.44 -6.27
N PHE A 13 -9.30 -16.11 -6.26
CA PHE A 13 -10.42 -15.28 -6.70
C PHE A 13 -10.65 -15.59 -8.18
N LEU A 14 -11.59 -16.50 -8.46
CA LEU A 14 -12.14 -16.72 -9.78
C LEU A 14 -12.70 -15.36 -10.24
N ARG A 15 -11.97 -14.76 -11.18
CA ARG A 15 -12.35 -13.53 -11.87
C ARG A 15 -13.72 -13.79 -12.50
N LYS A 16 -14.75 -13.14 -11.94
CA LYS A 16 -16.09 -13.10 -12.52
C LYS A 16 -15.91 -12.59 -13.96
N GLU A 17 -16.32 -13.38 -14.94
CA GLU A 17 -16.32 -13.01 -16.36
C GLU A 17 -17.15 -11.74 -16.50
N GLN A 18 -16.48 -10.59 -16.54
CA GLN A 18 -17.08 -9.31 -16.84
C GLN A 18 -16.87 -9.07 -18.34
N ASN A 19 -17.99 -9.12 -19.05
CA ASN A 19 -18.26 -8.60 -20.38
C ASN A 19 -17.02 -8.18 -21.18
N MET A 20 -16.69 -8.99 -22.19
CA MET A 20 -15.78 -8.63 -23.28
C MET A 20 -16.30 -7.37 -23.97
N VAL A 21 -15.77 -6.21 -23.59
CA VAL A 21 -15.79 -5.02 -24.44
C VAL A 21 -14.82 -5.33 -25.59
N LYS A 22 -15.38 -5.49 -26.78
CA LYS A 22 -14.61 -5.58 -28.03
C LYS A 22 -13.77 -4.30 -28.14
N PRO A 23 -12.43 -4.36 -28.24
CA PRO A 23 -11.65 -3.15 -28.47
C PRO A 23 -11.95 -2.68 -29.88
N GLU A 24 -12.34 -1.41 -30.01
CA GLU A 24 -12.31 -0.70 -31.28
C GLU A 24 -10.85 -0.72 -31.79
N GLU A 25 -10.65 -1.20 -33.00
CA GLU A 25 -9.35 -1.28 -33.68
C GLU A 25 -8.81 0.13 -33.92
N LYS A 26 -8.16 0.71 -32.91
CA LYS A 26 -7.18 1.76 -33.11
C LYS A 26 -5.91 1.07 -33.55
N GLU A 27 -5.30 1.53 -34.63
CA GLU A 27 -3.97 1.09 -35.06
C GLU A 27 -2.97 1.48 -33.96
N GLU A 28 -2.79 0.60 -32.97
CA GLU A 28 -1.92 0.83 -31.83
C GLU A 28 -0.46 0.72 -32.31
N GLU A 29 0.23 1.86 -32.41
CA GLU A 29 1.67 1.88 -32.63
C GLU A 29 2.36 1.01 -31.58
N MET A 30 3.12 0.01 -32.03
CA MET A 30 3.87 -0.89 -31.17
C MET A 30 5.31 -0.38 -30.99
N ILE A 31 5.81 -0.36 -29.76
CA ILE A 31 7.19 0.03 -29.42
C ILE A 31 7.95 -1.15 -28.81
N GLU A 32 9.25 -1.19 -29.07
CA GLU A 32 10.17 -2.14 -28.45
C GLU A 32 10.75 -1.54 -27.18
N ILE A 33 10.50 -2.19 -26.05
CA ILE A 33 11.10 -1.83 -24.76
C ILE A 33 12.08 -2.93 -24.32
N PRO A 34 13.20 -2.60 -23.67
CA PRO A 34 14.10 -3.59 -23.09
C PRO A 34 13.37 -4.36 -21.97
N SER A 35 13.70 -5.63 -21.76
CA SER A 35 13.14 -6.44 -20.67
C SER A 35 13.65 -6.06 -19.27
N THR A 36 14.56 -5.11 -19.19
CA THR A 36 15.13 -4.56 -17.96
C THR A 36 15.06 -3.04 -18.00
N GLY A 37 14.92 -2.41 -16.83
CA GLY A 37 14.91 -0.94 -16.71
C GLY A 37 13.54 -0.37 -16.40
N ILE A 38 13.46 0.97 -16.44
CA ILE A 38 12.29 1.73 -15.98
C ILE A 38 11.06 1.48 -16.88
N GLU A 39 11.26 1.36 -18.19
CA GLU A 39 10.19 1.22 -19.18
C GLU A 39 9.42 -0.09 -18.98
N PHE A 40 10.13 -1.20 -18.77
CA PHE A 40 9.52 -2.49 -18.47
C PHE A 40 8.79 -2.52 -17.13
N PHE A 41 9.35 -1.83 -16.13
CA PHE A 41 8.69 -1.68 -14.83
C PHE A 41 7.39 -0.89 -14.96
N GLU A 42 7.40 0.25 -15.66
CA GLU A 42 6.21 1.07 -15.90
C GLU A 42 5.13 0.29 -16.66
N TYR A 43 5.52 -0.44 -17.71
CA TYR A 43 4.62 -1.28 -18.47
C TYR A 43 3.92 -2.31 -17.57
N ARG A 44 4.69 -3.08 -16.81
CA ARG A 44 4.14 -4.09 -15.87
C ARG A 44 3.28 -3.47 -14.78
N ARG A 45 3.70 -2.32 -14.24
CA ARG A 45 2.92 -1.58 -13.25
C ARG A 45 1.57 -1.16 -13.82
N ARG A 46 1.52 -0.66 -15.06
CA ARG A 46 0.26 -0.28 -15.69
C ARG A 46 -0.64 -1.47 -15.97
N LEU A 47 -0.10 -2.58 -16.48
CA LEU A 47 -0.88 -3.82 -16.63
C LEU A 47 -1.49 -4.27 -15.30
N PHE A 48 -0.71 -4.24 -14.23
CA PHE A 48 -1.18 -4.58 -12.89
C PHE A 48 -2.30 -3.64 -12.44
N LEU A 49 -2.12 -2.32 -12.58
CA LEU A 49 -3.14 -1.35 -12.21
C LEU A 49 -4.41 -1.45 -13.06
N ALA A 50 -4.29 -1.85 -14.33
CA ALA A 50 -5.41 -2.12 -15.24
C ALA A 50 -6.07 -3.49 -15.00
N GLY A 51 -5.55 -4.32 -14.09
CA GLY A 51 -6.05 -5.70 -13.87
C GLY A 51 -5.85 -6.63 -15.06
N LEU A 52 -4.86 -6.33 -15.90
CA LEU A 52 -4.47 -7.13 -17.05
C LEU A 52 -3.37 -8.14 -16.65
N PRO A 53 -3.29 -9.30 -17.33
CA PRO A 53 -2.25 -10.27 -17.05
C PRO A 53 -0.86 -9.68 -17.34
N LEU A 54 0.10 -9.98 -16.48
CA LEU A 54 1.50 -9.66 -16.73
C LEU A 54 2.02 -10.51 -17.91
N PRO A 55 3.02 -10.03 -18.67
CA PRO A 55 3.65 -10.83 -19.72
C PRO A 55 4.27 -12.08 -19.11
N ILE A 56 3.65 -13.24 -19.37
CA ILE A 56 4.12 -14.54 -18.92
C ILE A 56 5.20 -15.00 -19.89
N ASN A 57 6.39 -15.33 -19.37
CA ASN A 57 7.41 -15.95 -20.17
C ASN A 57 7.18 -17.47 -20.22
N THR A 58 6.73 -17.97 -21.38
CA THR A 58 6.47 -19.40 -21.60
C THR A 58 7.74 -20.18 -21.96
N LYS A 59 8.86 -19.50 -22.21
CA LYS A 59 10.16 -20.10 -22.49
C LYS A 59 11.08 -19.83 -21.30
N ASN A 60 11.94 -20.78 -20.93
CA ASN A 60 12.93 -20.62 -19.84
C ASN A 60 14.02 -19.57 -20.13
N ILE A 61 13.81 -18.66 -21.09
CA ILE A 61 14.75 -17.68 -21.58
C ILE A 61 14.04 -16.33 -21.56
N ILE A 62 14.54 -15.38 -20.78
CA ILE A 62 14.01 -14.01 -20.72
C ILE A 62 14.35 -13.30 -22.04
N PRO A 63 13.37 -12.82 -22.81
CA PRO A 63 13.65 -12.09 -24.05
C PRO A 63 14.37 -10.78 -23.72
N SER A 64 15.28 -10.32 -24.59
CA SER A 64 15.98 -9.04 -24.37
C SER A 64 15.06 -7.82 -24.53
N TYR A 65 13.98 -7.96 -25.30
CA TYR A 65 13.03 -6.89 -25.60
C TYR A 65 11.59 -7.42 -25.60
N TYR A 66 10.63 -6.54 -25.29
CA TYR A 66 9.19 -6.76 -25.40
C TYR A 66 8.60 -5.76 -26.40
N ILE A 67 7.68 -6.24 -27.23
CA ILE A 67 6.89 -5.40 -28.11
C ILE A 67 5.59 -5.07 -27.37
N ILE A 68 5.35 -3.80 -27.12
CA ILE A 68 4.19 -3.32 -26.34
C ILE A 68 3.45 -2.19 -27.07
N PRO A 69 2.16 -1.97 -26.80
CA PRO A 69 1.47 -0.79 -27.28
C PRO A 69 2.10 0.49 -26.74
N LYS A 70 2.30 1.50 -27.60
CA LYS A 70 2.82 2.81 -27.21
C LYS A 70 1.89 3.53 -26.22
N ILE A 71 0.59 3.36 -26.43
CA ILE A 71 -0.43 3.88 -25.52
C ILE A 71 -0.69 2.80 -24.47
N LEU A 72 -0.25 3.08 -23.26
CA LEU A 72 -0.38 2.14 -22.16
C LEU A 72 -1.80 2.18 -21.56
N PRO A 73 -2.34 1.04 -21.10
CA PRO A 73 -3.71 0.95 -20.61
C PRO A 73 -3.94 1.82 -19.38
N ASP A 74 -5.13 2.40 -19.28
CA ASP A 74 -5.53 3.20 -18.13
C ASP A 74 -5.71 2.31 -16.89
N PRO A 75 -5.30 2.78 -15.70
CA PRO A 75 -5.50 2.04 -14.47
C PRO A 75 -6.99 1.89 -14.19
N LEU A 76 -7.37 0.78 -13.53
CA LEU A 76 -8.73 0.61 -13.02
C LEU A 76 -9.08 1.80 -12.10
N PRO A 77 -10.34 2.28 -12.14
CA PRO A 77 -10.76 3.35 -11.25
C PRO A 77 -10.51 2.91 -9.82
N ILE A 78 -9.78 3.74 -9.08
CA ILE A 78 -9.56 3.52 -7.65
C ILE A 78 -10.94 3.42 -7.01
N PRO A 79 -11.26 2.34 -6.27
CA PRO A 79 -12.55 2.22 -5.62
C PRO A 79 -12.71 3.40 -4.65
N THR A 80 -13.54 4.37 -5.03
CA THR A 80 -13.78 5.63 -4.30
C THR A 80 -14.53 5.43 -2.99
N ASN A 81 -15.02 4.22 -2.72
CA ASN A 81 -15.83 3.93 -1.55
C ASN A 81 -15.30 2.73 -0.78
N ARG A 82 -14.23 2.96 -0.01
CA ARG A 82 -14.15 2.34 1.31
C ARG A 82 -14.58 3.37 2.33
N ILE A 83 -15.87 3.74 2.31
CA ILE A 83 -16.52 4.31 3.49
C ILE A 83 -16.49 3.18 4.51
N GLN A 84 -15.38 3.05 5.22
CA GLN A 84 -15.29 2.17 6.36
C GLN A 84 -16.32 2.73 7.33
N ASN A 85 -17.39 1.98 7.60
CA ASN A 85 -18.24 2.24 8.75
C ASN A 85 -17.35 2.04 9.99
N THR A 86 -16.58 3.08 10.32
CA THR A 86 -15.67 3.06 11.45
C THR A 86 -16.53 3.09 12.69
N SER A 87 -16.33 2.11 13.56
CA SER A 87 -17.00 2.09 14.86
C SER A 87 -16.69 3.38 15.62
N ASN A 88 -17.58 3.82 16.50
CA ASN A 88 -17.36 5.02 17.32
C ASN A 88 -16.07 4.93 18.14
N ALA A 89 -15.65 3.72 18.53
CA ALA A 89 -14.37 3.49 19.20
C ALA A 89 -13.17 3.83 18.30
N ILE A 90 -13.21 3.43 17.03
CA ILE A 90 -12.16 3.75 16.05
C ILE A 90 -12.14 5.26 15.80
N LYS A 91 -13.29 5.89 15.61
CA LYS A 91 -13.37 7.36 15.43
C LYS A 91 -12.77 8.12 16.62
N ARG A 92 -12.99 7.63 17.83
CA ARG A 92 -12.39 8.21 19.04
C ARG A 92 -10.87 8.11 19.01
N ILE A 93 -10.32 6.95 18.64
CA ILE A 93 -8.86 6.76 18.52
C ILE A 93 -8.30 7.61 17.38
N GLU A 94 -8.98 7.69 16.25
CA GLU A 94 -8.61 8.58 15.14
C GLU A 94 -8.55 10.04 15.58
N ASN A 95 -9.52 10.49 16.39
CA ASN A 95 -9.52 11.85 16.92
C ASN A 95 -8.39 12.08 17.93
N ILE A 96 -8.15 11.13 18.84
CA ILE A 96 -7.04 11.21 19.82
C ILE A 96 -5.69 11.28 19.10
N LEU A 97 -5.53 10.48 18.05
CA LEU A 97 -4.31 10.39 17.25
C LEU A 97 -4.33 11.31 16.01
N SER A 98 -5.21 12.32 15.98
CA SER A 98 -5.30 13.23 14.84
C SER A 98 -4.11 14.20 14.82
N GLU A 99 -3.76 14.72 15.99
CA GLU A 99 -2.66 15.67 16.21
C GLU A 99 -1.29 14.98 16.10
N GLU A 100 -0.29 15.71 15.61
CA GLU A 100 1.10 15.22 15.54
C GLU A 100 1.73 15.20 16.94
N GLY A 101 2.39 14.11 17.32
CA GLY A 101 2.99 13.95 18.66
C GLY A 101 2.01 13.43 19.71
N SER A 102 0.73 13.25 19.36
CA SER A 102 -0.28 12.64 20.23
C SER A 102 0.06 11.20 20.65
N GLU A 103 0.88 10.50 19.86
CA GLU A 103 1.41 9.17 20.15
C GLU A 103 2.37 9.11 21.34
N GLU A 104 2.93 10.24 21.76
CA GLU A 104 3.91 10.32 22.86
C GLU A 104 3.24 10.49 24.23
N LEU A 105 1.99 10.94 24.24
CA LEU A 105 1.28 11.32 25.45
C LEU A 105 0.74 10.11 26.21
N GLN A 106 1.13 9.98 27.48
CA GLN A 106 0.66 8.90 28.36
C GLN A 106 -0.86 8.90 28.55
N SER A 107 -1.48 10.07 28.58
CA SER A 107 -2.93 10.23 28.69
C SER A 107 -3.65 9.58 27.50
N ASN A 108 -3.12 9.75 26.29
CA ASN A 108 -3.66 9.16 25.08
C ASN A 108 -3.48 7.65 25.07
N TRP A 109 -2.34 7.16 25.56
CA TRP A 109 -2.09 5.73 25.73
C TRP A 109 -3.18 5.07 26.59
N GLN A 110 -3.44 5.64 27.76
CA GLN A 110 -4.46 5.16 28.72
C GLN A 110 -5.89 5.38 28.24
N ALA A 111 -6.14 6.28 27.28
CA ALA A 111 -7.46 6.53 26.72
C ALA A 111 -7.98 5.40 25.80
N GLY A 112 -7.20 4.33 25.60
CA GLY A 112 -7.61 3.09 24.92
C GLY A 112 -6.70 2.66 23.77
N ILE A 113 -5.60 3.38 23.52
CA ILE A 113 -4.60 2.97 22.52
C ILE A 113 -3.92 1.67 22.96
N ASP A 114 -3.64 1.53 24.25
CA ASP A 114 -3.04 0.35 24.87
C ASP A 114 -3.76 -0.96 24.48
N LYS A 115 -5.09 -0.96 24.53
CA LYS A 115 -5.93 -2.13 24.21
C LYS A 115 -5.82 -2.50 22.75
N VAL A 116 -5.83 -1.52 21.86
CA VAL A 116 -5.72 -1.77 20.41
C VAL A 116 -4.32 -2.22 20.05
N ALA A 117 -3.28 -1.57 20.59
CA ALA A 117 -1.90 -1.98 20.42
C ALA A 117 -1.66 -3.42 20.88
N THR A 118 -2.16 -3.80 22.05
CA THR A 118 -2.05 -5.17 22.57
C THR A 118 -2.70 -6.20 21.65
N GLN A 119 -3.88 -5.88 21.08
CA GLN A 119 -4.55 -6.78 20.12
C GLN A 119 -3.77 -6.91 18.81
N LEU A 120 -3.17 -5.82 18.33
CA LEU A 120 -2.32 -5.82 17.15
C LEU A 120 -1.06 -6.67 17.36
N HIS A 121 -0.37 -6.50 18.49
CA HIS A 121 0.80 -7.32 18.85
C HIS A 121 0.47 -8.80 19.00
N ALA A 122 -0.72 -9.13 19.51
CA ALA A 122 -1.21 -10.51 19.59
C ALA A 122 -1.59 -11.11 18.22
N GLY A 123 -1.46 -10.37 17.12
CA GLY A 123 -1.82 -10.83 15.77
C GLY A 123 -3.33 -11.01 15.58
N LYS A 124 -4.17 -10.38 16.43
CA LYS A 124 -5.62 -10.51 16.31
C LYS A 124 -6.08 -9.82 15.03
N ARG A 125 -6.90 -10.54 14.27
CA ARG A 125 -7.53 -10.01 13.07
C ARG A 125 -8.57 -8.95 13.45
N LEU A 126 -8.42 -7.77 12.89
CA LEU A 126 -9.39 -6.68 13.05
C LEU A 126 -10.68 -7.04 12.31
N SER A 127 -11.82 -6.92 13.00
CA SER A 127 -13.14 -7.14 12.40
C SER A 127 -13.47 -6.07 11.34
N ASN A 128 -13.12 -4.82 11.64
CA ASN A 128 -13.16 -3.70 10.73
C ASN A 128 -11.73 -3.30 10.36
N GLY A 129 -11.45 -3.15 9.06
CA GLY A 129 -10.15 -2.65 8.62
C GLY A 129 -9.89 -1.25 9.19
N LEU A 130 -8.67 -1.02 9.70
CA LEU A 130 -8.20 0.30 10.10
C LEU A 130 -7.45 0.97 8.95
N ARG A 131 -7.46 2.31 8.94
CA ARG A 131 -6.59 3.08 8.03
C ARG A 131 -5.14 2.78 8.37
N LEU A 132 -4.32 2.51 7.35
CA LEU A 132 -2.91 2.15 7.55
C LEU A 132 -2.15 3.21 8.35
N GLY A 133 -2.37 4.50 8.06
CA GLY A 133 -1.76 5.59 8.83
C GLY A 133 -2.10 5.56 10.33
N LEU A 134 -3.33 5.19 10.69
CA LEU A 134 -3.72 5.05 12.09
C LEU A 134 -3.02 3.87 12.77
N VAL A 135 -2.94 2.73 12.06
CA VAL A 135 -2.20 1.55 12.55
C VAL A 135 -0.75 1.90 12.82
N ILE A 136 -0.10 2.62 11.90
CA ILE A 136 1.30 3.07 12.08
C ILE A 136 1.42 3.95 13.33
N LYS A 137 0.51 4.91 13.55
CA LYS A 137 0.53 5.76 14.76
C LYS A 137 0.36 4.93 16.05
N ILE A 138 -0.54 3.95 16.07
CA ILE A 138 -0.75 3.07 17.23
C ILE A 138 0.50 2.24 17.53
N LEU A 139 1.14 1.67 16.50
CA LEU A 139 2.37 0.89 16.65
C LEU A 139 3.53 1.77 17.15
N LYS A 140 3.68 2.98 16.60
CA LYS A 140 4.67 3.96 17.07
C LYS A 140 4.45 4.29 18.54
N ALA A 141 3.20 4.58 18.95
CA ALA A 141 2.86 4.83 20.35
C ALA A 141 3.26 3.65 21.25
N SER A 142 3.01 2.41 20.81
CA SER A 142 3.42 1.22 21.57
C SER A 142 4.94 1.13 21.73
N TRP A 143 5.71 1.30 20.65
CA TRP A 143 7.17 1.23 20.74
C TRP A 143 7.78 2.33 21.62
N ILE A 144 7.16 3.51 21.65
CA ILE A 144 7.57 4.59 22.57
C ILE A 144 7.33 4.17 24.03
N GLN A 145 6.18 3.55 24.31
CA GLN A 145 5.81 3.07 25.65
C GLN A 145 6.68 1.89 26.11
N ASP A 146 6.95 0.96 25.21
CA ASP A 146 7.81 -0.20 25.45
C ASP A 146 9.29 0.18 25.58
N GLY A 147 9.65 1.44 25.29
CA GLY A 147 11.04 1.93 25.31
C GLY A 147 11.88 1.41 24.15
N LEU A 148 11.25 0.82 23.13
CA LEU A 148 11.90 0.33 21.91
C LEU A 148 12.20 1.46 20.91
N TRP A 149 11.52 2.60 21.06
CA TRP A 149 11.77 3.77 20.22
C TRP A 149 12.99 4.57 20.75
N PRO A 150 13.96 4.94 19.89
CA PRO A 150 15.11 5.75 20.29
C PRO A 150 14.69 7.09 20.89
N LYS A 151 15.35 7.51 21.97
CA LYS A 151 15.08 8.77 22.66
C LYS A 151 16.29 9.68 22.60
N ASP A 152 16.05 10.99 22.56
CA ASP A 152 17.07 12.02 22.65
C ASP A 152 17.62 12.16 24.08
N GLU A 153 18.60 13.06 24.27
CA GLU A 153 19.19 13.37 25.57
C GLU A 153 18.17 13.87 26.61
N TYR A 154 17.02 14.37 26.15
CA TYR A 154 15.93 14.90 26.96
C TYR A 154 14.80 13.86 27.17
N GLY A 155 14.99 12.61 26.74
CA GLY A 155 14.02 11.52 26.90
C GLY A 155 12.84 11.55 25.93
N ARG A 156 12.89 12.36 24.87
CA ARG A 156 11.85 12.50 23.86
C ARG A 156 12.09 11.55 22.69
N PRO A 157 11.04 10.98 22.09
CA PRO A 157 11.17 10.14 20.90
C PRO A 157 11.89 10.87 19.74
N ILE A 158 12.95 10.27 19.20
CA ILE A 158 13.66 10.82 18.04
C ILE A 158 12.75 10.71 16.82
N LYS A 159 12.54 11.82 16.09
CA LYS A 159 11.80 11.80 14.82
C LYS A 159 12.60 11.04 13.76
N PRO A 160 11.93 10.24 12.91
CA PRO A 160 12.60 9.65 11.75
C PRO A 160 13.27 10.73 10.90
N PRO A 161 14.44 10.45 10.30
CA PRO A 161 15.04 11.39 9.36
C PRO A 161 14.09 11.62 8.18
N ASP A 162 14.14 12.82 7.63
CA ASP A 162 13.38 13.14 6.43
C ASP A 162 13.76 12.20 5.28
N SER A 163 12.79 11.89 4.43
CA SER A 163 13.01 11.03 3.28
C SER A 163 14.06 11.67 2.35
N PRO A 164 15.00 10.89 1.80
CA PRO A 164 16.03 11.43 0.92
C PRO A 164 15.41 12.05 -0.33
N ILE A 165 15.80 13.27 -0.65
CA ILE A 165 15.36 13.98 -1.86
C ILE A 165 16.05 13.34 -3.07
N ILE A 166 15.29 12.58 -3.86
CA ILE A 166 15.78 11.99 -5.12
C ILE A 166 15.67 13.05 -6.21
N LYS A 167 16.79 13.64 -6.61
CA LYS A 167 16.83 14.64 -7.70
C LYS A 167 16.23 14.06 -8.98
N GLY A 168 15.23 14.73 -9.55
CA GLY A 168 14.57 14.33 -10.80
C GLY A 168 13.41 13.35 -10.65
N VAL A 169 13.03 12.98 -9.42
CA VAL A 169 11.82 12.18 -9.16
C VAL A 169 10.93 12.96 -8.20
N ASP A 170 9.93 13.64 -8.75
CA ASP A 170 8.84 14.23 -7.95
C ASP A 170 7.94 13.10 -7.46
N LEU A 171 8.29 12.53 -6.30
CA LEU A 171 7.51 11.45 -5.65
C LEU A 171 6.10 11.89 -5.26
N PHE A 172 5.90 13.20 -5.09
CA PHE A 172 4.64 13.83 -4.78
C PHE A 172 4.52 15.09 -5.63
N PRO A 173 4.05 15.00 -6.89
CA PRO A 173 3.77 16.20 -7.67
C PRO A 173 2.74 17.01 -6.91
N GLY A 174 3.14 18.20 -6.45
CA GLY A 174 2.25 19.13 -5.77
C GLY A 174 1.08 19.47 -6.67
N ASN A 175 -0.13 19.42 -6.12
CA ASN A 175 -1.26 20.12 -6.71
C ASN A 175 -1.02 21.63 -6.55
N ASP A 176 -0.07 22.19 -7.29
CA ASP A 176 0.25 23.62 -7.29
C ASP A 176 -0.79 24.45 -8.06
N ASN A 177 -2.01 23.91 -8.22
CA ASN A 177 -3.07 24.51 -9.02
C ASN A 177 -4.35 24.70 -8.21
N VAL A 178 -4.25 25.43 -7.10
CA VAL A 178 -5.39 26.14 -6.49
C VAL A 178 -4.90 27.49 -5.96
N MET A 179 -4.70 28.43 -6.87
CA MET A 179 -4.68 29.88 -6.60
C MET A 179 -5.12 30.59 -7.88
N MET A 180 -6.43 30.60 -8.15
CA MET A 180 -7.16 31.72 -8.74
C MET A 180 -8.57 31.75 -8.17
#